data_AF-K2AAM6-F1
#
_entry.id   AF-K2AAM6-F1
#
_cell.length_a   1.000
_cell.length_b   1.000
_cell.length_c   1.000
_cell.angle_alpha   90.00
_cell.angle_beta   90.00
_cell.angle_gamma   90.00
#
_symmetry.space_group_name_H-M   'P 1'
#
loop_
_entity.id
_entity.type
_entity.pdbx_description
1 polymer ?
#
loop_
_entity_poly.entity_id
_entity_poly.type
_entity_poly.pdbx_seq_one_letter_code
_entity_poly.pdbx_strand_id
1 'polypeptide(L)'
;MALAYAKLLRMTMGIERPEQAEISVQPPKFTGPQLELIQGFVDGNSKSYDYESLPDDLVVAMEEKSKRLAAIKAIKLAVRFNFVTTERLHPPKESLNDVQLTILACTYRGLSMAQTAEELRISNGHTAYLRSSTFKIIGVNNFLQATGWIEKYSRNNG
;
A
#
# COMPACT_ATOMS: atom_id res chain seq x y z
N MET A 1 8.65 2.35 17.89
CA MET A 1 7.71 1.78 16.90
C MET A 1 6.47 2.63 16.70
N ALA A 2 5.68 2.95 17.75
CA ALA A 2 4.44 3.75 17.63
C ALA A 2 4.62 5.12 16.92
N LEU A 3 5.71 5.85 17.24
CA LEU A 3 6.03 7.14 16.61
C LEU A 3 6.28 7.04 15.09
N ALA A 4 6.88 5.94 14.62
CA ALA A 4 7.15 5.74 13.20
C ALA A 4 5.86 5.47 12.40
N TYR A 5 4.89 4.78 13.01
CA TYR A 5 3.58 4.54 12.39
C TYR A 5 2.71 5.79 12.34
N ALA A 6 2.71 6.59 13.41
CA ALA A 6 2.04 7.90 13.40
C ALA A 6 2.64 8.85 12.35
N LYS A 7 3.97 8.81 12.16
CA LYS A 7 4.66 9.55 11.11
C LYS A 7 4.31 9.02 9.71
N LEU A 8 4.28 7.69 9.53
CA LEU A 8 3.84 7.06 8.29
C LEU A 8 2.41 7.47 7.92
N LEU A 9 1.48 7.45 8.88
CA LEU A 9 0.11 7.93 8.69
C LEU A 9 0.09 9.37 8.17
N ARG A 10 0.77 10.30 8.85
CA ARG A 10 0.86 11.71 8.43
C ARG A 10 1.42 11.84 7.01
N MET A 11 2.43 11.06 6.65
CA MET A 11 3.06 11.09 5.33
C MET A 11 2.19 10.44 4.24
N THR A 12 1.41 9.42 4.58
CA THR A 12 0.44 8.80 3.65
C THR A 12 -0.76 9.68 3.35
N MET A 13 -1.10 10.62 4.25
CA MET A 13 -2.22 11.55 4.07
C MET A 13 -1.88 12.77 3.21
N GLY A 14 -0.59 13.11 3.04
CA GLY A 14 -0.17 14.32 2.34
C GLY A 14 -0.54 15.60 3.10
N ILE A 15 0.21 16.67 2.84
CA ILE A 15 -0.11 18.02 3.31
C ILE A 15 -1.51 18.39 2.78
N GLU A 16 -2.40 18.80 3.69
CA GLU A 16 -3.75 19.31 3.41
C GLU A 16 -4.63 18.42 2.51
N ARG A 17 -5.10 17.28 3.04
CA ARG A 17 -6.53 17.02 2.84
C ARG A 17 -7.27 17.90 3.85
N PRO A 18 -8.24 18.74 3.43
CA PRO A 18 -9.23 19.21 4.38
C PRO A 18 -9.79 17.99 5.11
N GLU A 19 -10.31 18.18 6.32
CA GLU A 19 -11.20 17.22 7.01
C GLU A 19 -12.49 16.96 6.20
N GLN A 20 -12.39 16.86 4.88
CA GLN A 20 -13.39 16.33 3.97
C GLN A 20 -13.57 14.87 4.33
N ALA A 21 -14.41 14.74 5.35
CA ALA A 21 -15.25 13.64 5.70
C ALA A 21 -14.55 12.28 5.55
N GLU A 22 -14.35 11.65 6.70
CA GLU A 22 -14.78 10.25 6.82
C GLU A 22 -16.26 10.15 6.42
N ILE A 23 -16.57 10.38 5.13
CA ILE A 23 -17.74 9.83 4.48
C ILE A 23 -17.62 8.36 4.83
N SER A 24 -18.65 7.80 5.49
CA SER A 24 -18.65 6.39 5.84
C SER A 24 -18.32 5.61 4.58
N VAL A 25 -17.06 5.20 4.41
CA VAL A 25 -16.64 4.46 3.24
C VAL A 25 -17.39 3.16 3.40
N GLN A 26 -18.44 2.98 2.61
CA GLN A 26 -19.24 1.77 2.71
C GLN A 26 -18.34 0.61 2.29
N PRO A 27 -18.40 -0.53 3.00
CA PRO A 27 -17.62 -1.69 2.63
C PRO A 27 -17.93 -2.04 1.17
N PRO A 28 -16.92 -2.11 0.28
CA PRO A 28 -17.15 -2.52 -1.10
C PRO A 28 -17.68 -3.95 -1.15
N LYS A 29 -18.57 -4.23 -2.11
CA LYS A 29 -19.04 -5.58 -2.41
C LYS A 29 -18.09 -6.23 -3.40
N PHE A 30 -17.00 -6.82 -2.90
CA PHE A 30 -16.12 -7.63 -3.74
C PHE A 30 -16.79 -8.97 -4.09
N THR A 31 -16.59 -9.43 -5.32
CA THR A 31 -16.96 -10.81 -5.70
C THR A 31 -15.94 -11.81 -5.13
N GLY A 32 -16.31 -13.10 -5.05
CA GLY A 32 -15.38 -14.15 -4.61
C GLY A 32 -14.05 -14.15 -5.39
N PRO A 33 -14.06 -14.16 -6.73
CA PRO A 33 -12.84 -14.07 -7.54
C PRO A 33 -12.01 -12.80 -7.30
N GLN A 34 -12.66 -11.66 -7.04
CA GLN A 34 -11.96 -10.42 -6.71
C GLN A 34 -11.26 -10.54 -5.34
N LEU A 35 -11.90 -11.16 -4.34
CA LEU A 35 -11.28 -11.39 -3.04
C LEU A 35 -10.09 -12.35 -3.13
N GLU A 36 -10.18 -13.41 -3.92
CA GLU A 36 -9.06 -14.33 -4.15
C GLU A 36 -7.86 -13.61 -4.78
N LEU A 37 -8.11 -12.76 -5.77
CA LEU A 37 -7.08 -11.94 -6.40
C LEU A 37 -6.44 -10.97 -5.39
N ILE A 38 -7.26 -10.25 -4.60
CA ILE A 38 -6.77 -9.32 -3.58
C ILE A 38 -6.00 -10.06 -2.48
N GLN A 39 -6.45 -11.24 -2.06
CA GLN A 39 -5.71 -12.09 -1.12
C GLN A 39 -4.35 -12.49 -1.71
N GLY A 40 -4.28 -12.84 -3.00
CA GLY A 40 -3.01 -13.13 -3.68
C GLY A 40 -2.02 -11.95 -3.64
N PHE A 41 -2.53 -10.72 -3.77
CA PHE A 41 -1.72 -9.51 -3.61
C PHE A 41 -1.22 -9.32 -2.17
N VAL A 42 -2.07 -9.53 -1.17
CA VAL A 42 -1.74 -9.40 0.26
C VAL A 42 -0.79 -10.50 0.74
N ASP A 43 -0.90 -11.70 0.20
CA ASP A 43 0.02 -12.82 0.48
C ASP A 43 1.39 -12.64 -0.18
N GLY A 44 1.49 -11.76 -1.18
CA GLY A 44 2.69 -11.62 -1.99
C GLY A 44 2.91 -12.78 -2.97
N ASN A 45 1.84 -13.55 -3.29
CA ASN A 45 1.87 -14.62 -4.29
C ASN A 45 1.92 -14.05 -5.72
N SER A 46 1.52 -12.80 -5.90
CA SER A 46 1.52 -12.11 -7.18
C SER A 46 2.83 -11.37 -7.44
N LYS A 47 3.24 -11.31 -8.71
CA LYS A 47 4.35 -10.46 -9.15
C LYS A 47 3.93 -8.99 -9.10
N SER A 48 4.92 -8.09 -9.04
CA SER A 48 4.73 -6.62 -9.06
C SER A 48 4.00 -6.07 -10.30
N TYR A 49 3.66 -6.88 -11.30
CA TYR A 49 2.97 -6.44 -12.53
C TYR A 49 1.63 -7.14 -12.74
N ASP A 50 1.23 -8.05 -11.85
CA ASP A 50 -0.01 -8.81 -11.99
C ASP A 50 -1.26 -7.95 -11.84
N TYR A 51 -1.13 -6.69 -11.41
CA TYR A 51 -2.25 -5.75 -11.48
C TYR A 51 -2.69 -5.47 -12.93
N GLU A 52 -1.88 -5.75 -13.95
CA GLU A 52 -2.30 -5.59 -15.36
C GLU A 52 -3.39 -6.60 -15.75
N SER A 53 -3.45 -7.75 -15.07
CA SER A 53 -4.52 -8.74 -15.22
C SER A 53 -5.77 -8.41 -14.40
N LEU A 54 -5.81 -7.26 -13.71
CA LEU A 54 -7.01 -6.82 -12.99
C LEU A 54 -8.21 -6.79 -13.94
N PRO A 55 -9.31 -7.47 -13.57
CA PRO A 55 -10.57 -7.36 -14.28
C PRO A 55 -11.04 -5.91 -14.35
N ASP A 56 -11.53 -5.47 -15.53
CA ASP A 56 -11.89 -4.07 -15.75
C ASP A 56 -13.10 -3.64 -14.90
N ASP A 57 -13.99 -4.58 -14.54
CA ASP A 57 -15.08 -4.36 -13.60
C ASP A 57 -14.58 -3.95 -12.21
N LEU A 58 -13.48 -4.54 -11.74
CA LEU A 58 -12.86 -4.15 -10.48
C LEU A 58 -12.20 -2.76 -10.58
N VAL A 59 -11.62 -2.40 -11.73
CA VAL A 59 -11.05 -1.06 -11.94
C VAL A 59 -12.13 0.01 -11.86
N VAL A 60 -13.27 -0.23 -12.52
CA VAL A 60 -14.44 0.65 -12.49
C VAL A 60 -15.03 0.73 -11.09
N ALA A 61 -15.19 -0.40 -10.40
CA ALA A 61 -15.70 -0.45 -9.03
C ALA A 61 -14.82 0.32 -8.04
N MET A 62 -13.51 0.41 -8.29
CA MET A 62 -12.59 1.21 -7.50
C MET A 62 -12.58 2.69 -7.90
N GLU A 63 -13.27 3.11 -8.97
CA GLU A 63 -13.30 4.50 -9.44
C GLU A 63 -11.89 5.08 -9.69
N GLU A 64 -10.96 4.26 -10.15
CA GLU A 64 -9.57 4.65 -10.35
C GLU A 64 -9.21 4.76 -11.84
N LYS A 65 -8.32 5.70 -12.15
CA LYS A 65 -7.89 5.98 -13.54
C LYS A 65 -6.89 4.96 -14.09
N SER A 66 -6.37 4.06 -13.26
CA SER A 66 -5.40 3.04 -13.68
C SER A 66 -5.55 1.76 -12.88
N LYS A 67 -5.21 0.62 -13.52
CA LYS A 67 -5.19 -0.70 -12.86
C LYS A 67 -4.30 -0.71 -11.62
N ARG A 68 -3.15 -0.04 -11.65
CA ARG A 68 -2.26 0.08 -10.47
C ARG A 68 -2.96 0.73 -9.27
N LEU A 69 -3.60 1.88 -9.50
CA LEU A 69 -4.30 2.60 -8.43
C LEU A 69 -5.53 1.82 -7.95
N ALA A 70 -6.26 1.16 -8.86
CA ALA A 70 -7.35 0.27 -8.51
C ALA A 70 -6.89 -0.88 -7.60
N ALA A 71 -5.78 -1.54 -7.94
CA ALA A 71 -5.17 -2.59 -7.11
C ALA A 71 -4.88 -2.09 -5.69
N ILE A 72 -4.24 -0.92 -5.60
CA ILE A 72 -3.88 -0.30 -4.34
C ILE A 72 -5.12 0.03 -3.52
N LYS A 73 -6.15 0.65 -4.13
CA LYS A 73 -7.40 0.98 -3.45
C LYS A 73 -8.15 -0.28 -2.99
N ALA A 74 -8.19 -1.32 -3.81
CA ALA A 74 -8.81 -2.60 -3.47
C ALA A 74 -8.13 -3.26 -2.27
N ILE A 75 -6.79 -3.33 -2.26
CA ILE A 75 -6.01 -3.88 -1.13
C ILE A 75 -6.28 -3.10 0.15
N LYS A 76 -6.25 -1.76 0.10
CA LYS A 76 -6.53 -0.91 1.27
C LYS A 76 -7.91 -1.17 1.84
N LEU A 77 -8.95 -1.20 1.00
CA LEU A 77 -10.31 -1.43 1.45
C LEU A 77 -10.48 -2.86 1.99
N ALA A 78 -9.93 -3.87 1.31
CA ALA A 78 -10.03 -5.25 1.73
C ALA A 78 -9.37 -5.49 3.09
N VAL A 79 -8.17 -4.93 3.31
CA VAL A 79 -7.48 -5.01 4.61
C VAL A 79 -8.26 -4.23 5.68
N ARG A 80 -8.73 -3.01 5.37
CA ARG A 80 -9.47 -2.16 6.31
C ARG A 80 -10.76 -2.80 6.82
N PHE A 81 -11.50 -3.45 5.93
CA PHE A 81 -12.77 -4.09 6.26
C PHE A 81 -12.64 -5.58 6.61
N ASN A 82 -11.41 -6.07 6.82
CA ASN A 82 -11.11 -7.46 7.16
C ASN A 82 -11.67 -8.50 6.16
N PHE A 83 -11.73 -8.14 4.87
CA PHE A 83 -12.16 -9.07 3.81
C PHE A 83 -11.06 -10.03 3.37
N VAL A 84 -9.81 -9.76 3.75
CA VAL A 84 -8.64 -10.59 3.48
C VAL A 84 -7.86 -10.82 4.76
N THR A 85 -7.23 -11.99 4.84
CA THR A 85 -6.39 -12.34 5.98
C THR A 85 -5.05 -11.61 5.91
N THR A 86 -4.53 -11.19 7.05
CA THR A 86 -3.27 -10.44 7.14
C THR A 86 -2.26 -11.08 8.09
N GLU A 87 -2.46 -12.34 8.48
CA GLU A 87 -1.63 -13.04 9.47
C GLU A 87 -0.18 -13.21 9.01
N ARG A 88 0.03 -13.34 7.70
CA ARG A 88 1.37 -13.43 7.07
C ARG A 88 2.12 -12.09 7.03
N LEU A 89 1.45 -10.98 7.33
CA LEU A 89 2.07 -9.65 7.38
C LEU A 89 2.62 -9.41 8.79
N HIS A 90 3.91 -9.66 8.96
CA HIS A 90 4.60 -9.52 10.25
C HIS A 90 5.07 -8.09 10.52
N PRO A 91 5.31 -7.70 11.79
CA PRO A 91 5.95 -6.44 12.13
C PRO A 91 7.33 -6.32 11.48
N PRO A 92 7.90 -5.10 11.38
CA PRO A 92 9.19 -4.91 10.73
C PRO A 92 10.29 -5.57 11.56
N LYS A 93 11.28 -6.17 10.88
CA LYS A 93 12.42 -6.86 11.51
C LYS A 93 13.30 -5.90 12.32
N GLU A 94 13.28 -4.62 11.96
CA GLU A 94 14.05 -3.56 12.59
C GLU A 94 13.28 -2.23 12.53
N SER A 95 13.79 -1.21 13.23
CA SER A 95 13.17 0.10 13.24
C SER A 95 13.31 0.80 11.88
N LEU A 96 12.22 1.35 11.38
CA LEU A 96 12.21 2.10 10.13
C LEU A 96 12.73 3.53 10.32
N ASN A 97 13.65 3.95 9.46
CA ASN A 97 14.12 5.33 9.39
C ASN A 97 13.23 6.20 8.48
N ASP A 98 13.49 7.51 8.48
CA ASP A 98 12.68 8.48 7.73
C ASP A 98 12.62 8.22 6.22
N VAL A 99 13.73 7.81 5.61
CA VAL A 99 13.77 7.49 4.17
C VAL A 99 12.90 6.27 3.87
N GLN A 100 12.97 5.24 4.71
CA GLN A 100 12.15 4.03 4.58
C GLN A 100 10.66 4.35 4.79
N LEU A 101 10.33 5.21 5.76
CA LEU A 101 8.96 5.69 5.97
C LEU A 101 8.45 6.48 4.76
N THR A 102 9.26 7.35 4.15
CA THR A 102 8.89 8.04 2.91
C THR A 102 8.64 7.05 1.77
N ILE A 103 9.47 6.03 1.61
CA ILE A 103 9.29 4.99 0.58
C ILE A 103 7.95 4.27 0.77
N LEU A 104 7.62 3.89 2.00
CA LEU A 104 6.33 3.28 2.31
C LEU A 104 5.19 4.25 2.04
N ALA A 105 5.31 5.51 2.43
CA ALA A 105 4.29 6.53 2.13
C ALA A 105 4.07 6.72 0.62
N CYS A 106 5.14 6.78 -0.18
CA CYS A 106 5.07 6.82 -1.64
C CYS A 106 4.44 5.56 -2.22
N THR A 107 4.79 4.38 -1.69
CA THR A 107 4.23 3.08 -2.09
C THR A 107 2.72 3.05 -1.84
N TYR A 108 2.28 3.48 -0.66
CA TYR A 108 0.87 3.50 -0.29
C TYR A 108 0.09 4.55 -1.09
N ARG A 109 0.67 5.71 -1.40
CA ARG A 109 0.11 6.69 -2.36
C ARG A 109 0.09 6.15 -3.80
N GLY A 110 0.76 5.04 -4.04
CA GLY A 110 0.88 4.44 -5.36
C GLY A 110 1.69 5.30 -6.30
N LEU A 111 2.75 5.96 -5.85
CA LEU A 111 3.65 6.74 -6.69
C LEU A 111 4.55 5.84 -7.54
N SER A 112 4.95 6.33 -8.72
CA SER A 112 5.95 5.66 -9.56
C SER A 112 7.34 5.74 -8.94
N MET A 113 8.29 4.96 -9.49
CA MET A 113 9.69 5.06 -9.09
C MET A 113 10.28 6.45 -9.32
N ALA A 114 9.94 7.09 -10.45
CA ALA A 114 10.38 8.45 -10.77
C ALA A 114 9.82 9.48 -9.79
N GLN A 115 8.52 9.40 -9.48
CA GLN A 115 7.88 10.29 -8.50
C GLN A 115 8.43 10.08 -7.08
N THR A 116 8.74 8.83 -6.72
CA THR A 116 9.37 8.52 -5.42
C THR A 116 10.80 9.07 -5.35
N ALA A 117 11.54 8.97 -6.44
CA ALA A 117 12.90 9.50 -6.54
C ALA A 117 12.91 11.04 -6.44
N GLU A 118 11.94 11.70 -7.06
CA GLU A 118 11.71 13.15 -6.93
C GLU A 118 11.38 13.55 -5.49
N GLU A 119 10.46 12.85 -4.82
CA GLU A 119 10.10 13.10 -3.42
C GLU A 119 11.33 12.99 -2.48
N LEU A 120 12.18 12.00 -2.73
CA LEU A 120 13.39 11.75 -1.96
C LEU A 120 14.61 12.57 -2.41
N ARG A 121 14.52 13.29 -3.54
CA ARG A 121 15.62 14.02 -4.18
C ARG A 121 16.86 13.16 -4.42
N ILE A 122 16.67 11.94 -4.92
CA ILE A 122 17.73 10.97 -5.25
C ILE A 122 17.52 10.37 -6.65
N SER A 123 18.47 9.57 -7.14
CA SER A 123 18.34 8.91 -8.43
C SER A 123 17.34 7.74 -8.42
N ASN A 124 16.78 7.41 -9.59
CA ASN A 124 15.88 6.26 -9.76
C ASN A 124 16.53 4.94 -9.32
N GLY A 125 17.81 4.72 -9.66
CA GLY A 125 18.56 3.52 -9.28
C GLY A 125 18.71 3.38 -7.77
N HIS A 126 19.06 4.47 -7.09
CA HIS A 126 19.17 4.47 -5.63
C HIS A 126 17.81 4.26 -4.95
N THR A 127 16.75 4.87 -5.49
CA THR A 127 15.38 4.67 -5.01
C THR A 127 14.96 3.20 -5.12
N ALA A 128 15.31 2.52 -6.22
CA ALA A 128 14.97 1.11 -6.43
C ALA A 128 15.65 0.21 -5.39
N TYR A 129 16.92 0.47 -5.12
CA TYR A 129 17.68 -0.21 -4.06
C TYR A 129 17.04 0.00 -2.69
N LEU A 130 16.76 1.26 -2.32
CA LEU A 130 16.17 1.58 -1.02
C LEU A 130 14.78 0.97 -0.86
N ARG A 131 13.97 0.94 -1.93
CA ARG A 131 12.65 0.27 -1.91
C ARG A 131 12.77 -1.22 -1.67
N SER A 132 13.68 -1.89 -2.37
CA SER A 132 13.94 -3.32 -2.15
C SER A 132 14.42 -3.60 -0.72
N SER A 133 15.33 -2.77 -0.20
CA SER A 133 15.81 -2.87 1.18
C SER A 133 14.67 -2.65 2.19
N THR A 134 13.83 -1.64 1.97
CA THR A 134 12.67 -1.34 2.82
C THR A 134 11.70 -2.51 2.86
N PHE A 135 11.42 -3.14 1.71
CA PHE A 135 10.52 -4.29 1.63
C PHE A 135 11.08 -5.51 2.38
N LYS A 136 12.39 -5.75 2.29
CA LYS A 136 13.05 -6.82 3.08
C LYS A 136 12.91 -6.62 4.59
N ILE A 137 12.98 -5.37 5.05
CA ILE A 137 12.84 -5.01 6.47
C ILE A 137 11.43 -5.30 6.97
N ILE A 138 10.41 -4.93 6.19
CA ILE A 138 9.00 -5.20 6.54
C ILE A 138 8.55 -6.63 6.17
N GLY A 139 9.45 -7.44 5.61
CA GLY A 139 9.19 -8.84 5.29
C GLY A 139 8.23 -9.07 4.12
N VAL A 140 8.18 -8.16 3.16
CA VAL A 140 7.30 -8.26 1.98
C VAL A 140 8.10 -8.41 0.68
N ASN A 141 7.49 -9.02 -0.32
CA ASN A 141 8.14 -9.37 -1.58
C ASN A 141 7.97 -8.30 -2.66
N ASN A 142 6.85 -7.57 -2.64
CA ASN A 142 6.48 -6.65 -3.70
C ASN A 142 5.67 -5.46 -3.17
N PHE A 143 5.39 -4.50 -4.06
CA PHE A 143 4.75 -3.26 -3.67
C PHE A 143 3.26 -3.41 -3.31
N LEU A 144 2.57 -4.41 -3.88
CA LEU A 144 1.16 -4.69 -3.57
C LEU A 144 1.04 -5.26 -2.16
N GLN A 145 1.89 -6.23 -1.82
CA GLN A 145 1.98 -6.75 -0.46
C GLN A 145 2.40 -5.66 0.53
N ALA A 146 3.36 -4.80 0.17
CA ALA A 146 3.73 -3.65 0.97
C ALA A 146 2.54 -2.71 1.23
N THR A 147 1.65 -2.52 0.25
CA THR A 147 0.44 -1.70 0.43
C THR A 147 -0.48 -2.29 1.51
N GLY A 148 -0.72 -3.60 1.49
CA GLY A 148 -1.51 -4.28 2.52
C GLY A 148 -0.85 -4.22 3.90
N TRP A 149 0.48 -4.35 3.96
CA TRP A 149 1.26 -4.16 5.19
C TRP A 149 1.07 -2.75 5.77
N ILE A 150 1.16 -1.72 4.92
CA ILE A 150 1.01 -0.34 5.36
C ILE A 150 -0.41 -0.10 5.87
N GLU A 151 -1.46 -0.57 5.20
CA GLU A 151 -2.84 -0.43 5.71
C GLU A 151 -2.98 -1.08 7.10
N LYS A 152 -2.51 -2.32 7.27
CA LYS A 152 -2.56 -3.05 8.55
C LYS A 152 -1.89 -2.27 9.69
N TYR A 153 -0.68 -1.78 9.46
CA TYR A 153 0.14 -1.22 10.56
C TYR A 153 0.05 0.29 10.72
N SER A 154 -0.38 1.03 9.69
CA SER A 154 -0.60 2.47 9.81
C SER A 154 -1.86 2.76 10.62
N ARG A 155 -2.98 2.03 10.44
CA ARG A 155 -4.23 2.32 11.16
C ARG A 155 -4.36 1.72 12.56
N ASN A 156 -3.73 0.58 12.84
CA ASN A 156 -3.82 -0.07 14.16
C ASN A 156 -3.00 0.60 15.27
N ASN A 157 -2.27 1.69 14.96
CA ASN A 157 -1.44 2.44 15.92
C ASN A 157 -1.76 3.95 15.93
N GLY A 158 -2.88 4.36 15.33
CA GLY A 158 -3.36 5.75 15.28
C GLY A 158 -4.50 5.98 16.26
#